data_AF-A0A3E4Z6Y5-F1
#
_entry.id   AF-A0A3E4Z6Y5-F1
#
_cell.length_a   1.000
_cell.length_b   1.000
_cell.length_c   1.000
_cell.angle_alpha   90.00
_cell.angle_beta   90.00
_cell.angle_gamma   90.00
#
_symmetry.space_group_name_H-M   'P 1'
#
loop_
_entity.id
_entity.type
_entity.pdbx_description
1 polymer ?
#
loop_
_entity_poly.entity_id
_entity_poly.type
_entity_poly.pdbx_seq_one_letter_code
_entity_poly.pdbx_strand_id
1 'polypeptide(L)'
;MESGKMYRMDWSNGFQMVEIGKKVLEVGQRVYGFLGYGGSESGKFIVTSAPDIHGRQKMAEIGRPHRFAYWRVGQDDQPLSKKFGIGYYWDDKEPDYRMPEQEIAKLVHQCEVQQAWNERLEKNKRIASQNRTDQLRKEYGSILTECNSYDDKTAKQNMLVLLKRAFPGVKFYSKKNGSKSYNIRWTDGPTEKMVAKICSKFVDTTFNGYEDIEEHIKSEFTSLYGGIGYMPDLERSYSDKIWNETKEKFYAKHPEAIGITETNQFLPKSYSEFVESNQYTSASSCLRGYLSDIDLYQKPEEKPVSSTAKAVENKSDLQIVDYSEKAVAIIGNTRDYVAKLKELGGRFNGKLKCGAGWVFSKKREPELREAFSL
;
A
#
# COMPACT_ATOMS: atom_id res chain seq x y z
N MET A 1 -27.87 8.79 48.01
CA MET A 1 -27.95 9.70 46.86
C MET A 1 -29.15 10.59 47.09
N GLU A 2 -28.95 11.90 47.27
CA GLU A 2 -30.04 12.85 47.47
C GLU A 2 -30.84 13.02 46.17
N SER A 3 -32.17 13.11 46.26
CA SER A 3 -33.03 13.28 45.08
C SER A 3 -32.72 14.62 44.41
N GLY A 4 -32.37 14.58 43.12
CA GLY A 4 -32.13 15.79 42.31
C GLY A 4 -30.67 16.10 41.99
N LYS A 5 -29.71 15.32 42.50
CA LYS A 5 -28.28 15.43 42.12
C LYS A 5 -27.91 14.38 41.08
N MET A 6 -27.38 14.82 39.94
CA MET A 6 -26.85 13.94 38.90
C MET A 6 -25.36 13.72 39.13
N TYR A 7 -24.88 12.49 38.93
CA TYR A 7 -23.49 12.11 39.16
C TYR A 7 -22.93 11.41 37.91
N ARG A 8 -21.68 11.73 37.53
CA ARG A 8 -20.96 11.01 36.46
C ARG A 8 -19.77 10.28 37.05
N MET A 9 -19.41 9.18 36.40
CA MET A 9 -18.21 8.43 36.74
C MET A 9 -17.00 9.09 36.07
N ASP A 10 -16.05 9.56 36.87
CA ASP A 10 -14.79 10.14 36.40
C ASP A 10 -13.67 9.09 36.46
N TRP A 11 -13.03 8.87 35.32
CA TRP A 11 -11.98 7.87 35.11
C TRP A 11 -10.57 8.44 35.30
N SER A 12 -10.45 9.76 35.43
CA SER A 12 -9.17 10.49 35.47
C SER A 12 -8.41 10.28 36.79
N ASN A 13 -9.14 10.10 37.90
CA ASN A 13 -8.60 10.10 39.27
C ASN A 13 -9.21 8.99 40.15
N GLY A 14 -9.13 7.73 39.70
CA GLY A 14 -9.39 6.56 40.56
C GLY A 14 -10.85 6.33 40.96
N PHE A 15 -11.72 6.10 39.96
CA PHE A 15 -13.12 5.66 40.13
C PHE A 15 -13.91 6.44 41.18
N GLN A 16 -14.26 7.70 40.86
CA GLN A 16 -15.08 8.52 41.75
C GLN A 16 -16.35 9.00 41.05
N MET A 17 -17.43 9.04 41.81
CA MET A 17 -18.69 9.67 41.39
C MET A 17 -18.56 11.17 41.61
N VAL A 18 -18.57 11.95 40.53
CA VAL A 18 -18.48 13.42 40.56
C VAL A 18 -19.88 13.99 40.35
N GLU A 19 -20.31 14.91 41.20
CA GLU A 19 -21.57 15.66 41.01
C GLU A 19 -21.47 16.45 39.70
N ILE A 20 -22.37 16.14 38.78
CA ILE A 20 -22.47 16.82 37.48
C ILE A 20 -23.03 18.21 37.75
N GLY A 21 -22.52 19.23 37.05
CA GLY A 21 -22.98 20.62 37.15
C GLY A 21 -24.51 20.77 37.12
N LYS A 22 -25.01 21.88 37.65
CA LYS A 22 -26.46 22.06 37.88
C LYS A 22 -27.24 22.46 36.62
N LYS A 23 -26.55 22.87 35.53
CA LYS A 23 -27.22 23.48 34.37
C LYS A 23 -27.71 22.42 33.39
N VAL A 24 -28.95 22.01 33.58
CA VAL A 24 -29.72 21.23 32.61
C VAL A 24 -30.42 22.18 31.66
N LEU A 25 -30.31 21.93 30.35
CA LEU A 25 -31.05 22.69 29.36
C LEU A 25 -32.42 22.09 29.13
N GLU A 26 -33.41 22.92 28.85
CA GLU A 26 -34.75 22.47 28.48
C GLU A 26 -34.83 22.13 26.99
N VAL A 27 -35.74 21.23 26.63
CA VAL A 27 -36.04 20.93 25.23
C VAL A 27 -36.48 22.21 24.52
N GLY A 28 -35.93 22.45 23.33
CA GLY A 28 -36.17 23.66 22.55
C GLY A 28 -35.17 24.80 22.80
N GLN A 29 -34.27 24.68 23.79
CA GLN A 29 -33.22 25.69 24.00
C GLN A 29 -32.13 25.65 22.93
N ARG A 30 -31.60 26.83 22.59
CA ARG A 30 -30.49 26.99 21.65
C ARG A 30 -29.14 26.77 22.30
N VAL A 31 -28.27 26.11 21.54
CA VAL A 31 -26.86 25.91 21.86
C VAL A 31 -26.03 26.28 20.64
N TYR A 32 -24.92 26.97 20.84
CA TYR A 32 -24.01 27.39 19.78
C TYR A 32 -22.72 26.58 19.89
N GLY A 33 -22.35 25.91 18.80
CA GLY A 33 -21.12 25.14 18.66
C GLY A 33 -20.05 25.94 17.93
N PHE A 34 -18.88 26.03 18.56
CA PHE A 34 -17.66 26.60 17.99
C PHE A 34 -16.62 25.47 17.93
N LEU A 35 -16.67 24.65 16.88
CA LEU A 35 -15.97 23.37 16.74
C LEU A 35 -14.81 23.41 15.73
N GLY A 36 -14.64 24.52 15.00
CA GLY A 36 -13.61 24.71 13.97
C GLY A 36 -12.33 25.40 14.45
N TYR A 37 -11.30 25.37 13.60
CA TYR A 37 -10.04 26.09 13.84
C TYR A 37 -10.30 27.61 13.98
N GLY A 38 -9.73 28.22 15.01
CA GLY A 38 -9.96 29.65 15.33
C GLY A 38 -11.31 29.96 16.02
N GLY A 39 -12.08 28.94 16.45
CA GLY A 39 -13.31 29.16 17.22
C GLY A 39 -14.41 29.87 16.43
N SER A 40 -14.54 29.56 15.13
CA SER A 40 -15.62 30.05 14.28
C SER A 40 -16.95 29.34 14.59
N GLU A 41 -18.06 30.07 14.49
CA GLU A 41 -19.40 29.51 14.67
C GLU A 41 -19.63 28.46 13.58
N SER A 42 -19.75 27.20 13.98
CA SER A 42 -19.69 26.04 13.06
C SER A 42 -20.86 25.08 13.26
N GLY A 43 -21.81 25.44 14.13
CA GLY A 43 -23.13 24.82 14.21
C GLY A 43 -24.02 25.54 15.22
N LYS A 44 -25.31 25.70 14.90
CA LYS A 44 -26.35 26.09 15.86
C LYS A 44 -27.18 24.85 16.16
N PHE A 45 -27.58 24.63 17.39
CA PHE A 45 -28.26 23.42 17.81
C PHE A 45 -29.48 23.73 18.68
N ILE A 46 -30.44 22.82 18.68
CA ILE A 46 -31.59 22.80 19.57
C ILE A 46 -31.54 21.56 20.44
N VAL A 47 -31.76 21.72 21.74
CA VAL A 47 -31.89 20.61 22.68
C VAL A 47 -33.17 19.84 22.38
N THR A 48 -33.05 18.52 22.22
CA THR A 48 -34.15 17.63 21.79
C THR A 48 -34.52 16.59 22.84
N SER A 49 -33.71 16.44 23.89
CA SER A 49 -33.96 15.46 24.95
C SER A 49 -33.59 15.99 26.33
N ALA A 50 -34.22 15.40 27.34
CA ALA A 50 -33.71 15.43 28.71
C ALA A 50 -32.33 14.73 28.81
N PRO A 51 -31.55 14.97 29.89
CA PRO A 51 -30.30 14.27 30.13
C PRO A 51 -30.47 12.76 30.24
N ASP A 52 -29.58 12.01 29.60
CA ASP A 52 -29.46 10.56 29.80
C ASP A 52 -28.77 10.22 31.13
N ILE A 53 -28.61 8.93 31.43
CA ILE A 53 -27.93 8.43 32.64
C ILE A 53 -26.47 8.90 32.80
N HIS A 54 -25.87 9.46 31.74
CA HIS A 54 -24.52 10.00 31.73
C HIS A 54 -24.50 11.54 31.72
N GLY A 55 -25.66 12.20 31.88
CA GLY A 55 -25.79 13.65 31.85
C GLY A 55 -25.65 14.25 30.44
N ARG A 56 -25.90 13.46 29.38
CA ARG A 56 -25.85 13.94 27.99
C ARG A 56 -27.24 14.28 27.49
N GLN A 57 -27.39 15.45 26.89
CA GLN A 57 -28.62 15.86 26.22
C GLN A 57 -28.41 15.85 24.71
N LYS A 58 -29.29 15.17 23.99
CA LYS A 58 -29.23 15.11 22.52
C LYS A 58 -29.67 16.44 21.95
N MET A 59 -28.93 16.93 20.95
CA MET A 59 -29.24 18.16 20.25
C MET A 59 -29.27 17.94 18.75
N ALA A 60 -30.14 18.66 18.03
CA ALA A 60 -30.25 18.64 16.58
C ALA A 60 -29.72 19.96 15.99
N GLU A 61 -28.93 19.88 14.94
CA GLU A 61 -28.36 21.06 14.27
C GLU A 61 -29.43 21.83 13.48
N ILE A 62 -29.49 23.13 13.70
CA ILE A 62 -30.27 24.08 12.92
C ILE A 62 -29.51 24.37 11.62
N GLY A 63 -30.17 24.12 10.49
CA GLY A 63 -29.55 24.27 9.18
C GLY A 63 -28.74 23.05 8.78
N ARG A 64 -27.87 23.21 7.78
CA ARG A 64 -27.03 22.12 7.26
C ARG A 64 -25.72 22.01 8.06
N PRO A 65 -25.15 20.82 8.22
CA PRO A 65 -25.50 19.56 7.53
C PRO A 65 -26.57 18.65 8.20
N HIS A 66 -27.36 19.10 9.19
CA HIS A 66 -28.35 18.27 9.90
C HIS A 66 -27.71 17.12 10.71
N ARG A 67 -26.84 17.46 11.67
CA ARG A 67 -26.20 16.49 12.57
C ARG A 67 -26.89 16.43 13.93
N PHE A 68 -26.77 15.28 14.57
CA PHE A 68 -26.94 15.19 16.02
C PHE A 68 -25.64 15.52 16.74
N ALA A 69 -25.76 16.21 17.86
CA ALA A 69 -24.69 16.50 18.81
C ALA A 69 -25.17 16.20 20.24
N TYR A 70 -24.26 16.29 21.20
CA TYR A 70 -24.56 16.05 22.60
C TYR A 70 -24.01 17.17 23.47
N TRP A 71 -24.89 17.78 24.25
CA TRP A 71 -24.53 18.66 25.36
C TRP A 71 -24.20 17.81 26.57
N ARG A 72 -23.07 18.05 27.21
CA ARG A 72 -22.69 17.37 28.45
C ARG A 72 -22.79 18.32 29.62
N VAL A 73 -23.79 18.08 30.46
CA VAL A 73 -23.96 18.80 31.72
C VAL A 73 -22.67 18.68 32.54
N GLY A 74 -22.23 19.77 33.17
CA GLY A 74 -20.99 19.82 33.94
C GLY A 74 -19.71 19.99 33.10
N GLN A 75 -19.77 19.81 31.78
CA GLN A 75 -18.63 20.00 30.88
C GLN A 75 -18.83 21.21 29.96
N ASP A 76 -20.03 21.38 29.44
CA ASP A 76 -20.35 22.42 28.47
C ASP A 76 -21.02 23.65 29.12
N ASP A 77 -21.02 23.78 30.45
CA ASP A 77 -21.84 24.74 31.22
C ASP A 77 -21.60 26.25 30.99
N GLN A 78 -20.75 26.62 30.03
CA GLN A 78 -20.40 28.01 29.74
C GLN A 78 -21.53 28.71 28.94
N PRO A 79 -21.96 29.92 29.36
CA PRO A 79 -22.88 30.74 28.57
C PRO A 79 -22.21 31.30 27.32
N LEU A 80 -23.01 31.64 26.31
CA LEU A 80 -22.56 32.26 25.07
C LEU A 80 -21.85 33.60 25.31
N SER A 81 -22.27 34.41 26.29
CA SER A 81 -21.60 35.67 26.65
C SER A 81 -20.16 35.47 27.15
N LYS A 82 -19.84 34.31 27.73
CA LYS A 82 -18.50 33.95 28.22
C LYS A 82 -17.75 33.04 27.25
N LYS A 83 -18.16 33.02 25.98
CA LYS A 83 -17.54 32.20 24.95
C LYS A 83 -16.03 32.40 24.89
N PHE A 84 -15.29 31.29 25.02
CA PHE A 84 -13.85 31.24 24.83
C PHE A 84 -13.40 29.86 24.32
N GLY A 85 -12.71 29.84 23.18
CA GLY A 85 -12.15 28.62 22.60
C GLY A 85 -13.17 27.74 21.87
N ILE A 86 -12.82 26.45 21.76
CA ILE A 86 -13.63 25.42 21.11
C ILE A 86 -14.58 24.81 22.14
N GLY A 87 -15.87 24.70 21.81
CA GLY A 87 -16.87 24.11 22.70
C GLY A 87 -18.31 24.40 22.30
N TYR A 88 -19.23 23.98 23.16
CA TYR A 88 -20.65 24.32 23.10
C TYR A 88 -20.97 25.37 24.16
N TYR A 89 -21.85 26.32 23.81
CA TYR A 89 -22.29 27.39 24.71
C TYR A 89 -23.79 27.57 24.64
N TRP A 90 -24.44 27.64 25.80
CA TRP A 90 -25.89 27.84 25.88
C TRP A 90 -26.26 29.31 25.68
N ASP A 91 -27.41 29.55 25.07
CA ASP A 91 -27.89 30.90 24.77
C ASP A 91 -28.34 31.64 26.04
N ASP A 92 -27.47 32.49 26.57
CA ASP A 92 -27.77 33.34 27.72
C ASP A 92 -28.27 34.74 27.32
N LYS A 93 -28.26 35.06 26.03
CA LYS A 93 -28.74 36.34 25.49
C LYS A 93 -30.25 36.32 25.29
N GLU A 94 -30.79 35.18 24.87
CA GLU A 94 -32.22 34.92 24.73
C GLU A 94 -32.61 33.62 25.46
N PRO A 95 -32.52 33.59 26.80
CA PRO A 95 -32.66 32.37 27.59
C PRO A 95 -34.07 31.75 27.54
N ASP A 96 -35.09 32.56 27.23
CA ASP A 96 -36.49 32.16 27.15
C ASP A 96 -36.88 31.62 25.78
N TYR A 97 -36.00 31.72 24.78
CA TYR A 97 -36.27 31.17 23.46
C TYR A 97 -36.48 29.65 23.54
N ARG A 98 -37.61 29.19 22.99
CA ARG A 98 -37.91 27.77 22.79
C ARG A 98 -38.38 27.57 21.36
N MET A 99 -37.73 26.68 20.64
CA MET A 99 -38.21 26.26 19.33
C MET A 99 -39.53 25.48 19.47
N PRO A 100 -40.56 25.73 18.64
CA PRO A 100 -41.81 24.98 18.68
C PRO A 100 -41.59 23.48 18.47
N GLU A 101 -42.36 22.64 19.18
CA GLU A 101 -42.24 21.18 19.12
C GLU A 101 -42.34 20.61 17.70
N GLN A 102 -43.19 21.19 16.85
CA GLN A 102 -43.33 20.80 15.44
C GLN A 102 -42.05 21.04 14.63
N GLU A 103 -41.37 22.16 14.88
CA GLU A 103 -40.10 22.48 14.22
C GLU A 103 -38.96 21.59 14.72
N ILE A 104 -38.94 21.30 16.03
CA ILE A 104 -38.02 20.34 16.63
C ILE A 104 -38.21 18.96 16.00
N ALA A 105 -39.45 18.47 15.90
CA ALA A 105 -39.76 17.18 15.28
C ALA A 105 -39.29 17.11 13.82
N LYS A 106 -39.50 18.19 13.06
CA LYS A 106 -39.01 18.30 11.67
C LYS A 106 -37.48 18.26 11.60
N LEU A 107 -36.78 18.99 12.46
CA LEU A 107 -35.31 18.99 12.50
C LEU A 107 -34.76 17.63 12.92
N VAL A 108 -35.36 16.98 13.92
CA VAL A 108 -35.01 15.63 14.36
C VAL A 108 -35.15 14.65 13.18
N HIS A 109 -36.28 14.68 12.48
CA HIS A 109 -36.49 13.82 11.31
C HIS A 109 -35.44 14.07 10.22
N GLN A 110 -35.09 15.33 9.92
CA GLN A 110 -34.04 15.65 8.96
C GLN A 110 -32.66 15.10 9.39
N CYS A 111 -32.33 15.22 10.68
CA CYS A 111 -31.09 14.67 11.22
C CYS A 111 -31.07 13.13 11.17
N GLU A 112 -32.20 12.46 11.44
CA GLU A 112 -32.33 11.01 11.32
C GLU A 112 -32.14 10.54 9.88
N VAL A 113 -32.77 11.20 8.91
CA VAL A 113 -32.59 10.91 7.48
C VAL A 113 -31.13 11.09 7.07
N GLN A 114 -30.48 12.17 7.49
CA GLN A 114 -29.07 12.42 7.18
C GLN A 114 -28.15 11.40 7.85
N GLN A 115 -28.41 11.04 9.12
CA GLN A 115 -27.66 10.00 9.83
C GLN A 115 -27.80 8.65 9.12
N ALA A 116 -29.02 8.24 8.77
CA ALA A 116 -29.27 6.99 8.06
C ALA A 116 -28.58 6.98 6.68
N TRP A 117 -28.56 8.11 5.97
CA TRP A 117 -27.82 8.24 4.71
C TRP A 117 -26.31 8.11 4.90
N ASN A 118 -25.73 8.79 5.92
CA ASN A 118 -24.32 8.67 6.26
C ASN A 118 -23.95 7.22 6.63
N GLU A 119 -24.75 6.57 7.47
CA GLU A 119 -24.59 5.17 7.86
C GLU A 119 -24.68 4.22 6.66
N ARG A 120 -25.61 4.49 5.73
CA ARG A 120 -25.73 3.73 4.48
C ARG A 120 -24.49 3.91 3.60
N LEU A 121 -23.98 5.12 3.47
CA LEU A 121 -22.74 5.38 2.73
C LEU A 121 -21.55 4.67 3.36
N GLU A 122 -21.37 4.78 4.68
CA GLU A 122 -20.29 4.09 5.39
C GLU A 122 -20.41 2.57 5.29
N LYS A 123 -21.63 2.03 5.40
CA LYS A 123 -21.90 0.60 5.16
C LYS A 123 -21.56 0.19 3.73
N ASN A 124 -21.96 0.98 2.74
CA ASN A 124 -21.65 0.71 1.33
C ASN A 124 -20.14 0.76 1.07
N LYS A 125 -19.41 1.74 1.64
CA LYS A 125 -17.95 1.82 1.58
C LYS A 125 -17.30 0.57 2.18
N ARG A 126 -17.75 0.13 3.36
CA ARG A 126 -17.25 -1.10 4.01
C ARG A 126 -17.50 -2.34 3.17
N ILE A 127 -18.70 -2.48 2.61
CA ILE A 127 -19.04 -3.60 1.71
C ILE A 127 -18.18 -3.56 0.45
N ALA A 128 -18.02 -2.40 -0.17
CA ALA A 128 -17.19 -2.23 -1.36
C ALA A 128 -15.71 -2.57 -1.07
N SER A 129 -15.18 -2.10 0.06
CA SER A 129 -13.83 -2.40 0.51
C SER A 129 -13.65 -3.90 0.75
N GLN A 130 -14.57 -4.55 1.47
CA GLN A 130 -14.55 -6.01 1.69
C GLN A 130 -14.62 -6.79 0.37
N ASN A 131 -15.54 -6.44 -0.53
CA ASN A 131 -15.65 -7.07 -1.85
C ASN A 131 -14.36 -6.91 -2.65
N ARG A 132 -13.70 -5.74 -2.55
CA ARG A 132 -12.41 -5.48 -3.20
C ARG A 132 -11.31 -6.35 -2.60
N THR A 133 -11.23 -6.45 -1.28
CA THR A 133 -10.31 -7.34 -0.56
C THR A 133 -10.50 -8.80 -0.99
N ASP A 134 -11.74 -9.27 -1.08
CA ASP A 134 -12.05 -10.65 -1.49
C ASP A 134 -11.69 -10.91 -2.96
N GLN A 135 -11.91 -9.92 -3.84
CA GLN A 135 -11.46 -9.97 -5.23
C GLN A 135 -9.94 -10.05 -5.32
N LEU A 136 -9.22 -9.23 -4.56
CA LEU A 136 -7.75 -9.24 -4.53
C LEU A 136 -7.20 -10.58 -4.06
N ARG A 137 -7.82 -11.20 -3.04
CA ARG A 137 -7.44 -12.55 -2.59
C ARG A 137 -7.65 -13.61 -3.67
N LYS A 138 -8.72 -13.52 -4.46
CA LYS A 138 -8.94 -14.42 -5.61
C LYS A 138 -7.89 -14.22 -6.70
N GLU A 139 -7.55 -12.97 -7.02
CA GLU A 139 -6.59 -12.62 -8.07
C GLU A 139 -5.14 -12.95 -7.69
N TYR A 140 -4.75 -12.65 -6.45
CA TYR A 140 -3.34 -12.63 -6.01
C TYR A 140 -3.03 -13.59 -4.87
N GLY A 141 -4.01 -14.17 -4.17
CA GLY A 141 -3.77 -14.98 -2.96
C GLY A 141 -2.97 -16.26 -3.18
N SER A 142 -2.92 -16.79 -4.41
CA SER A 142 -2.08 -17.95 -4.75
C SER A 142 -0.61 -17.59 -5.05
N ILE A 143 -0.31 -16.30 -5.21
CA ILE A 143 1.00 -15.82 -5.68
C ILE A 143 1.66 -14.83 -4.74
N LEU A 144 0.89 -14.04 -4.00
CA LEU A 144 1.36 -13.05 -3.05
C LEU A 144 1.14 -13.51 -1.61
N THR A 145 2.04 -13.10 -0.73
CA THR A 145 1.95 -13.35 0.70
C THR A 145 1.18 -12.21 1.36
N GLU A 146 0.10 -12.52 2.09
CA GLU A 146 -0.62 -11.53 2.90
C GLU A 146 0.23 -11.07 4.10
N CYS A 147 0.07 -9.80 4.49
CA CYS A 147 0.69 -9.22 5.68
C CYS A 147 -0.38 -8.76 6.69
N ASN A 148 -0.08 -8.91 7.99
CA ASN A 148 -1.00 -8.54 9.07
C ASN A 148 -0.77 -7.11 9.59
N SER A 149 0.24 -6.40 9.09
CA SER A 149 0.61 -5.03 9.48
C SER A 149 1.47 -4.39 8.38
N TYR A 150 1.87 -3.12 8.58
CA TYR A 150 2.84 -2.47 7.70
C TYR A 150 4.13 -3.29 7.64
N ASP A 151 4.43 -3.85 6.47
CA ASP A 151 5.59 -4.72 6.21
C ASP A 151 6.16 -4.46 4.81
N ASP A 152 7.16 -3.58 4.75
CA ASP A 152 7.85 -3.20 3.51
C ASP A 152 8.66 -4.34 2.90
N LYS A 153 9.17 -5.26 3.72
CA LYS A 153 9.95 -6.41 3.26
C LYS A 153 9.06 -7.38 2.50
N THR A 154 7.89 -7.70 3.05
CA THR A 154 6.91 -8.57 2.38
C THR A 154 6.38 -7.90 1.12
N ALA A 155 6.02 -6.62 1.18
CA ALA A 155 5.61 -5.83 0.02
C ALA A 155 6.65 -5.87 -1.11
N LYS A 156 7.93 -5.65 -0.76
CA LYS A 156 9.04 -5.73 -1.72
C LYS A 156 9.18 -7.12 -2.35
N GLN A 157 8.99 -8.21 -1.58
CA GLN A 157 9.03 -9.56 -2.15
C GLN A 157 7.85 -9.81 -3.09
N ASN A 158 6.64 -9.42 -2.68
CA ASN A 158 5.44 -9.52 -3.50
C ASN A 158 5.57 -8.74 -4.82
N MET A 159 6.13 -7.53 -4.76
CA MET A 159 6.44 -6.73 -5.95
C MET A 159 7.39 -7.47 -6.90
N LEU A 160 8.49 -8.04 -6.39
CA LEU A 160 9.42 -8.82 -7.22
C LEU A 160 8.77 -10.08 -7.82
N VAL A 161 7.83 -10.72 -7.10
CA VAL A 161 7.05 -11.85 -7.62
C VAL A 161 6.19 -11.40 -8.80
N LEU A 162 5.48 -10.27 -8.69
CA LEU A 162 4.67 -9.74 -9.79
C LEU A 162 5.54 -9.36 -10.99
N LEU A 163 6.67 -8.68 -10.77
CA LEU A 163 7.61 -8.32 -11.84
C LEU A 163 8.14 -9.56 -12.56
N LYS A 164 8.55 -10.59 -11.82
CA LYS A 164 9.04 -11.85 -12.41
C LYS A 164 7.95 -12.62 -13.17
N ARG A 165 6.70 -12.53 -12.72
CA ARG A 165 5.56 -13.18 -13.39
C ARG A 165 5.11 -12.42 -14.63
N ALA A 166 5.19 -11.10 -14.62
CA ALA A 166 4.87 -10.26 -15.76
C ALA A 166 5.96 -10.32 -16.84
N PHE A 167 7.23 -10.38 -16.41
CA PHE A 167 8.38 -10.43 -17.30
C PHE A 167 9.28 -11.64 -17.03
N PRO A 168 8.79 -12.87 -17.30
CA PRO A 168 9.63 -14.07 -17.24
C PRO A 168 10.94 -13.88 -18.01
N GLY A 169 12.06 -14.33 -17.45
CA GLY A 169 13.39 -14.22 -18.06
C GLY A 169 14.15 -12.94 -17.70
N VAL A 170 13.47 -11.87 -17.26
CA VAL A 170 14.13 -10.63 -16.80
C VAL A 170 14.56 -10.74 -15.35
N LYS A 171 15.80 -10.34 -15.06
CA LYS A 171 16.35 -10.29 -13.69
C LYS A 171 16.16 -8.90 -13.12
N PHE A 172 15.28 -8.80 -12.12
CA PHE A 172 15.09 -7.57 -11.34
C PHE A 172 15.93 -7.61 -10.07
N TYR A 173 16.64 -6.52 -9.82
CA TYR A 173 17.41 -6.28 -8.61
C TYR A 173 16.70 -5.20 -7.80
N SER A 174 16.56 -5.42 -6.50
CA SER A 174 15.95 -4.47 -5.57
C SER A 174 16.95 -4.13 -4.47
N LYS A 175 17.15 -2.84 -4.24
CA LYS A 175 17.94 -2.31 -3.13
C LYS A 175 17.11 -1.28 -2.38
N LYS A 176 17.13 -1.30 -1.06
CA LYS A 176 16.47 -0.25 -0.26
C LYS A 176 17.13 1.11 -0.57
N ASN A 177 16.33 2.14 -0.79
CA ASN A 177 16.80 3.51 -0.95
C ASN A 177 16.22 4.37 0.19
N GLY A 178 17.07 4.72 1.16
CA GLY A 178 16.63 5.39 2.38
C GLY A 178 15.66 4.54 3.22
N SER A 179 14.80 5.21 4.00
CA SER A 179 13.82 4.54 4.87
C SER A 179 12.51 4.18 4.15
N LYS A 180 12.12 4.94 3.12
CA LYS A 180 10.75 4.91 2.55
C LYS A 180 10.69 4.66 1.04
N SER A 181 11.74 4.12 0.42
CA SER A 181 11.68 3.72 -0.99
C SER A 181 12.65 2.58 -1.30
N TYR A 182 12.61 2.12 -2.54
CA TYR A 182 13.51 1.13 -3.12
C TYR A 182 14.04 1.66 -4.46
N ASN A 183 15.17 1.13 -4.88
CA ASN A 183 15.67 1.24 -6.23
C ASN A 183 15.52 -0.13 -6.92
N ILE A 184 14.92 -0.15 -8.10
CA ILE A 184 14.66 -1.34 -8.90
C ILE A 184 15.46 -1.24 -10.20
N ARG A 185 16.39 -2.17 -10.38
CA ARG A 185 17.25 -2.24 -11.55
C ARG A 185 17.00 -3.48 -12.38
N TRP A 186 17.10 -3.33 -13.69
CA TRP A 186 17.14 -4.44 -14.63
C TRP A 186 17.94 -4.05 -15.87
N THR A 187 18.20 -5.03 -16.73
CA THR A 187 18.91 -4.85 -17.98
C THR A 187 18.00 -5.25 -19.14
N ASP A 188 17.99 -4.44 -20.20
CA ASP A 188 17.14 -4.60 -21.38
C ASP A 188 15.65 -4.71 -21.00
N GLY A 189 14.90 -5.64 -21.62
CA GLY A 189 13.58 -6.05 -21.16
C GLY A 189 12.51 -4.95 -21.24
N PRO A 190 11.53 -4.93 -20.31
CA PRO A 190 10.39 -4.01 -20.38
C PRO A 190 10.80 -2.56 -20.17
N THR A 191 9.96 -1.63 -20.66
CA THR A 191 10.13 -0.20 -20.40
C THR A 191 9.91 0.15 -18.92
N GLU A 192 10.45 1.29 -18.48
CA GLU A 192 10.23 1.79 -17.13
C GLU A 192 8.74 2.02 -16.84
N LYS A 193 7.96 2.49 -17.83
CA LYS A 193 6.50 2.67 -17.71
C LYS A 193 5.79 1.35 -17.37
N MET A 194 6.21 0.24 -17.98
CA MET A 194 5.63 -1.08 -17.73
C MET A 194 5.96 -1.61 -16.34
N VAL A 195 7.21 -1.44 -15.89
CA VAL A 195 7.66 -1.80 -14.54
C VAL A 195 6.97 -0.91 -13.49
N ALA A 196 6.87 0.40 -13.77
CA ALA A 196 6.24 1.38 -12.90
C ALA A 196 4.79 1.02 -12.57
N LYS A 197 4.03 0.57 -13.57
CA LYS A 197 2.63 0.14 -13.40
C LYS A 197 2.46 -1.02 -12.41
N ILE A 198 3.48 -1.88 -12.26
CA ILE A 198 3.47 -2.97 -11.29
C ILE A 198 3.90 -2.45 -9.92
N CYS A 199 4.99 -1.69 -9.86
CA CYS A 199 5.52 -1.13 -8.61
C CYS A 199 4.53 -0.18 -7.93
N SER A 200 3.79 0.63 -8.69
CA SER A 200 2.84 1.62 -8.16
C SER A 200 1.71 1.00 -7.33
N LYS A 201 1.41 -0.28 -7.51
CA LYS A 201 0.43 -1.02 -6.69
C LYS A 201 0.83 -1.11 -5.22
N PHE A 202 2.13 -1.05 -4.94
CA PHE A 202 2.70 -1.17 -3.60
C PHE A 202 3.00 0.19 -2.96
N VAL A 203 2.82 1.30 -3.67
CA VAL A 203 3.05 2.65 -3.13
C VAL A 203 1.95 2.99 -2.13
N ASP A 204 2.34 3.36 -0.92
CA ASP A 204 1.43 3.72 0.19
C ASP A 204 1.80 5.06 0.86
N THR A 205 2.74 5.79 0.27
CA THR A 205 3.15 7.13 0.71
C THR A 205 3.20 8.10 -0.46
N THR A 206 2.71 9.31 -0.23
CA THR A 206 2.83 10.45 -1.15
C THR A 206 3.27 11.71 -0.38
N PHE A 207 3.80 12.70 -1.10
CA PHE A 207 4.22 13.97 -0.52
C PHE A 207 3.33 15.10 -1.06
N ASN A 208 2.70 15.84 -0.13
CA ASN A 208 1.89 17.01 -0.43
C ASN A 208 2.73 18.27 -0.23
N GLY A 209 3.23 18.82 -1.34
CA GLY A 209 4.11 19.99 -1.32
C GLY A 209 3.42 21.31 -0.96
N TYR A 210 2.09 21.37 -0.91
CA TYR A 210 1.38 22.59 -0.47
C TYR A 210 1.41 22.72 1.05
N GLU A 211 1.17 21.61 1.75
CA GLU A 211 1.15 21.58 3.22
C GLU A 211 2.51 21.19 3.81
N ASP A 212 3.47 20.79 2.97
CA ASP A 212 4.79 20.27 3.36
C ASP A 212 4.66 19.04 4.29
N ILE A 213 3.74 18.14 3.94
CA ILE A 213 3.45 16.93 4.72
C ILE A 213 3.58 15.65 3.89
N GLU A 214 3.96 14.59 4.58
CA GLU A 214 3.88 13.23 4.05
C GLU A 214 2.53 12.62 4.41
N GLU A 215 1.87 12.03 3.42
CA GLU A 215 0.55 11.39 3.57
C GLU A 215 0.65 9.88 3.30
N HIS A 216 -0.02 9.11 4.14
CA HIS A 216 -0.17 7.67 3.95
C HIS A 216 -1.42 7.36 3.12
N ILE A 217 -1.22 6.97 1.87
CA ILE A 217 -2.27 6.55 0.92
C ILE A 217 -2.48 5.04 0.99
N LYS A 218 -3.11 4.57 2.07
CA LYS A 218 -3.47 3.16 2.22
C LYS A 218 -4.55 2.77 1.21
N SER A 219 -4.38 1.60 0.59
CA SER A 219 -5.39 0.97 -0.27
C SER A 219 -5.72 -0.42 0.26
N GLU A 220 -6.81 -1.04 -0.22
CA GLU A 220 -7.10 -2.44 0.09
C GLU A 220 -5.96 -3.37 -0.36
N PHE A 221 -5.23 -3.02 -1.43
CA PHE A 221 -4.10 -3.79 -1.91
C PHE A 221 -2.91 -3.71 -0.97
N THR A 222 -2.49 -2.49 -0.60
CA THR A 222 -1.35 -2.29 0.30
C THR A 222 -1.68 -2.71 1.73
N SER A 223 -2.96 -2.71 2.12
CA SER A 223 -3.40 -3.28 3.40
C SER A 223 -3.30 -4.80 3.44
N LEU A 224 -3.50 -5.49 2.30
CA LEU A 224 -3.39 -6.95 2.21
C LEU A 224 -1.95 -7.45 1.99
N TYR A 225 -1.21 -6.78 1.10
CA TYR A 225 0.07 -7.30 0.58
C TYR A 225 1.28 -6.43 0.95
N GLY A 226 1.05 -5.37 1.72
CA GLY A 226 2.04 -4.44 2.25
C GLY A 226 2.32 -3.27 1.31
N GLY A 227 2.92 -2.22 1.88
CA GLY A 227 3.35 -1.02 1.16
C GLY A 227 4.87 -0.85 1.19
N ILE A 228 5.43 -0.19 0.18
CA ILE A 228 6.88 0.06 0.05
C ILE A 228 7.29 1.52 0.31
N GLY A 229 6.34 2.37 0.69
CA GLY A 229 6.50 3.81 0.80
C GLY A 229 6.27 4.50 -0.54
N TYR A 230 7.25 5.28 -0.97
CA TYR A 230 7.23 6.03 -2.22
C TYR A 230 7.43 5.14 -3.44
N MET A 231 7.15 5.72 -4.61
CA MET A 231 7.49 5.12 -5.89
C MET A 231 8.98 4.75 -5.93
N PRO A 232 9.34 3.51 -6.30
CA PRO A 232 10.74 3.13 -6.43
C PRO A 232 11.43 3.89 -7.55
N ASP A 233 12.72 4.19 -7.35
CA ASP A 233 13.58 4.66 -8.43
C ASP A 233 13.79 3.49 -9.40
N LEU A 234 13.37 3.69 -10.64
CA LEU A 234 13.52 2.70 -11.70
C LEU A 234 14.79 3.01 -12.47
N GLU A 235 15.62 1.99 -12.69
CA GLU A 235 16.89 2.15 -13.39
C GLU A 235 17.05 1.02 -14.39
N ARG A 236 16.73 1.31 -15.64
CA ARG A 236 16.92 0.39 -16.76
C ARG A 236 18.29 0.61 -17.40
N SER A 237 19.10 -0.44 -17.41
CA SER A 237 20.38 -0.50 -18.12
C SER A 237 20.24 -1.24 -19.45
N TYR A 238 21.21 -1.05 -20.36
CA TYR A 238 21.20 -1.68 -21.68
C TYR A 238 22.44 -2.55 -21.87
N SER A 239 22.28 -3.72 -22.47
CA SER A 239 23.42 -4.56 -22.84
C SER A 239 24.22 -3.95 -23.99
N ASP A 240 25.52 -4.27 -24.03
CA ASP A 240 26.44 -3.78 -25.08
C ASP A 240 25.93 -4.10 -26.49
N LYS A 241 25.27 -5.24 -26.67
CA LYS A 241 24.68 -5.65 -27.94
C LYS A 241 23.63 -4.64 -28.40
N ILE A 242 22.60 -4.40 -27.57
CA ILE A 242 21.52 -3.47 -27.89
C ILE A 242 22.05 -2.06 -28.07
N TRP A 243 22.97 -1.64 -27.18
CA TRP A 243 23.58 -0.32 -27.26
C TRP A 243 24.30 -0.11 -28.59
N ASN A 244 25.17 -1.04 -28.98
CA ASN A 244 25.94 -0.94 -30.22
C ASN A 244 25.07 -1.04 -31.48
N GLU A 245 24.10 -1.94 -31.53
CA GLU A 245 23.16 -2.03 -32.66
C GLU A 245 22.35 -0.74 -32.84
N THR A 246 21.97 -0.12 -31.73
CA THR A 246 21.22 1.15 -31.75
C THR A 246 22.11 2.31 -32.16
N LYS A 247 23.35 2.31 -31.68
CA LYS A 247 24.40 3.28 -32.04
C LYS A 247 24.71 3.26 -33.54
N GLU A 248 24.84 2.08 -34.15
CA GLU A 248 25.04 1.95 -35.60
C GLU A 248 23.87 2.57 -36.39
N LYS A 249 22.63 2.28 -35.99
CA LYS A 249 21.43 2.86 -36.61
C LYS A 249 21.37 4.38 -36.48
N PHE A 250 21.76 4.90 -35.31
CA PHE A 250 21.80 6.34 -35.06
C PHE A 250 22.79 7.05 -36.00
N TYR A 251 24.04 6.58 -36.08
CA TYR A 251 25.05 7.22 -36.94
C TYR A 251 24.77 7.07 -38.44
N ALA A 252 24.06 6.01 -38.85
CA ALA A 252 23.59 5.89 -40.23
C ALA A 252 22.60 7.00 -40.61
N LYS A 253 21.81 7.50 -39.65
CA LYS A 253 20.83 8.59 -39.85
C LYS A 253 21.40 9.97 -39.56
N HIS A 254 22.39 10.06 -38.67
CA HIS A 254 23.04 11.30 -38.26
C HIS A 254 24.55 11.26 -38.56
N PRO A 255 24.95 11.32 -39.86
CA PRO A 255 26.35 11.32 -40.23
C PRO A 255 27.11 12.53 -39.66
N GLU A 256 26.42 13.63 -39.33
CA GLU A 256 26.99 14.79 -38.66
C GLU A 256 27.56 14.50 -37.26
N ALA A 257 27.14 13.39 -36.64
CA ALA A 257 27.63 12.97 -35.34
C ALA A 257 28.85 12.02 -35.44
N ILE A 258 29.22 11.56 -36.63
CA ILE A 258 30.34 10.61 -36.82
C ILE A 258 31.66 11.27 -36.39
N GLY A 259 32.49 10.52 -35.65
CA GLY A 259 33.79 10.98 -35.13
C GLY A 259 33.70 11.79 -33.83
N ILE A 260 32.49 12.10 -33.36
CA ILE A 260 32.22 12.73 -32.07
C ILE A 260 32.07 11.63 -31.01
N THR A 261 32.65 11.82 -29.81
CA THR A 261 32.43 10.86 -28.71
C THR A 261 30.98 10.91 -28.24
N GLU A 262 30.49 9.87 -27.57
CA GLU A 262 29.07 9.79 -27.19
C GLU A 262 28.60 10.92 -26.25
N THR A 263 29.51 11.58 -25.53
CA THR A 263 29.20 12.64 -24.58
C THR A 263 29.39 14.05 -25.13
N ASN A 264 30.11 14.19 -26.25
CA ASN A 264 30.29 15.48 -26.90
C ASN A 264 28.95 15.99 -27.45
N GLN A 265 28.73 17.29 -27.30
CA GLN A 265 27.54 17.95 -27.83
C GLN A 265 27.68 18.21 -29.34
N PHE A 266 26.59 18.04 -30.07
CA PHE A 266 26.44 18.39 -31.47
C PHE A 266 25.04 18.98 -31.71
N LEU A 267 24.89 19.72 -32.81
CA LEU A 267 23.59 20.19 -33.27
C LEU A 267 23.10 19.27 -34.40
N PRO A 268 21.99 18.54 -34.21
CA PRO A 268 21.44 17.66 -35.24
C PRO A 268 21.05 18.45 -36.50
N LYS A 269 21.46 17.95 -37.67
CA LYS A 269 21.11 18.57 -38.96
C LYS A 269 19.85 17.99 -39.58
N SER A 270 19.48 16.78 -39.15
CA SER A 270 18.26 16.09 -39.53
C SER A 270 17.52 15.57 -38.29
N TYR A 271 16.22 15.33 -38.41
CA TYR A 271 15.38 14.75 -37.36
C TYR A 271 15.14 13.28 -37.62
N SER A 272 14.97 12.50 -36.54
CA SER A 272 14.68 11.07 -36.62
C SER A 272 13.97 10.61 -35.34
N GLU A 273 13.66 9.32 -35.24
CA GLU A 273 13.18 8.73 -34.00
C GLU A 273 14.14 8.87 -32.81
N PHE A 274 15.40 9.26 -33.04
CA PHE A 274 16.38 9.52 -32.00
C PHE A 274 16.44 11.00 -31.56
N VAL A 275 15.94 11.92 -32.39
CA VAL A 275 16.13 13.37 -32.25
C VAL A 275 14.87 14.14 -32.66
N GLU A 276 14.27 14.85 -31.72
CA GLU A 276 12.99 15.55 -31.91
C GLU A 276 13.09 17.10 -32.00
N SER A 277 14.23 17.73 -31.72
CA SER A 277 14.37 19.20 -31.73
C SER A 277 15.76 19.71 -32.14
N ASN A 278 15.84 20.96 -32.62
CA ASN A 278 17.09 21.61 -33.08
C ASN A 278 17.92 22.18 -31.93
N GLN A 279 18.12 21.41 -30.86
CA GLN A 279 18.91 21.82 -29.71
C GLN A 279 20.22 21.03 -29.66
N TYR A 280 21.24 21.61 -29.02
CA TYR A 280 22.48 20.89 -28.75
C TYR A 280 22.19 19.65 -27.90
N THR A 281 22.67 18.50 -28.34
CA THR A 281 22.49 17.21 -27.67
C THR A 281 23.74 16.35 -27.81
N SER A 282 23.83 15.24 -27.10
CA SER A 282 24.89 14.25 -27.25
C SER A 282 24.32 12.92 -27.76
N ALA A 283 25.13 12.13 -28.47
CA ALA A 283 24.69 10.85 -28.99
C ALA A 283 24.21 9.92 -27.86
N SER A 284 24.88 9.92 -26.71
CA SER A 284 24.47 9.12 -25.54
C SER A 284 23.07 9.51 -25.05
N SER A 285 22.74 10.81 -25.03
CA SER A 285 21.43 11.27 -24.58
C SER A 285 20.33 10.88 -25.56
N CYS A 286 20.56 11.03 -26.87
CA CYS A 286 19.63 10.60 -27.92
C CYS A 286 19.38 9.08 -27.87
N LEU A 287 20.45 8.29 -27.76
CA LEU A 287 20.37 6.83 -27.66
C LEU A 287 19.59 6.38 -26.43
N ARG A 288 19.86 6.98 -25.26
CA ARG A 288 19.13 6.67 -24.01
C ARG A 288 17.67 7.06 -24.08
N GLY A 289 17.36 8.22 -24.66
CA GLY A 289 15.98 8.67 -24.85
C GLY A 289 15.22 7.67 -25.72
N TYR A 290 15.73 7.38 -26.92
CA TYR A 290 15.14 6.39 -27.82
C TYR A 290 14.94 5.02 -27.16
N LEU A 291 15.98 4.49 -26.51
CA LEU A 291 15.92 3.18 -25.86
C LEU A 291 14.93 3.15 -24.68
N SER A 292 14.74 4.27 -23.97
CA SER A 292 13.84 4.35 -22.81
C SER A 292 12.38 4.07 -23.15
N ASP A 293 11.94 4.46 -24.36
CA ASP A 293 10.58 4.25 -24.84
C ASP A 293 10.36 2.91 -25.54
N ILE A 294 11.43 2.18 -25.88
CA ILE A 294 11.34 0.91 -26.60
C ILE A 294 11.23 -0.26 -25.64
N ASP A 295 10.17 -1.04 -25.83
CA ASP A 295 10.04 -2.33 -25.19
C ASP A 295 10.99 -3.35 -25.84
N LEU A 296 11.99 -3.77 -25.07
CA LEU A 296 12.96 -4.81 -25.46
C LEU A 296 12.61 -6.16 -24.83
N TYR A 297 11.43 -6.27 -24.19
CA TYR A 297 11.00 -7.50 -23.58
C TYR A 297 10.63 -8.53 -24.65
N GLN A 298 11.42 -9.58 -24.70
CA GLN A 298 11.09 -10.79 -25.45
C GLN A 298 10.66 -11.85 -24.46
N LYS A 299 9.40 -12.28 -24.58
CA LYS A 299 8.91 -13.40 -23.77
C LYS A 299 9.77 -14.62 -24.08
N PRO A 300 10.42 -15.25 -23.09
CA PRO A 300 11.18 -16.46 -23.33
C PRO A 300 10.26 -17.51 -23.95
N GLU A 301 10.69 -18.12 -25.05
CA GLU A 301 10.02 -19.29 -25.57
C GLU A 301 9.96 -20.35 -24.46
N GLU A 302 8.79 -20.96 -24.30
CA GLU A 302 8.62 -22.11 -23.41
C GLU A 302 9.41 -23.27 -23.98
N LYS A 303 10.72 -23.32 -23.70
CA LYS A 303 11.50 -24.52 -23.96
C LYS A 303 10.82 -25.65 -23.18
N PRO A 304 10.41 -26.75 -23.83
CA PRO A 304 9.84 -27.87 -23.11
C PRO A 304 10.83 -28.27 -22.03
N VAL A 305 10.36 -28.31 -20.79
CA VAL A 305 11.15 -28.84 -19.68
C VAL A 305 11.43 -30.28 -20.04
N SER A 306 12.63 -30.54 -20.58
CA SER A 306 13.11 -31.87 -20.89
C SER A 306 13.26 -32.62 -19.57
N SER A 307 12.18 -33.30 -19.17
CA SER A 307 12.19 -34.36 -18.19
C SER A 307 12.91 -35.57 -18.79
N THR A 308 14.23 -35.48 -18.95
CA THR A 308 15.05 -36.68 -19.16
C THR A 308 15.38 -37.26 -17.80
N ALA A 309 14.39 -37.94 -17.22
CA ALA A 309 14.66 -38.94 -16.19
C ALA A 309 15.45 -40.08 -16.86
N LYS A 310 16.77 -40.12 -16.63
CA LYS A 310 17.52 -41.36 -16.77
C LYS A 310 17.45 -42.06 -15.42
N ALA A 311 16.48 -42.96 -15.28
CA ALA A 311 16.46 -43.92 -14.19
C ALA A 311 17.65 -44.87 -14.39
N VAL A 312 18.59 -44.87 -13.45
CA VAL A 312 19.55 -45.96 -13.27
C VAL A 312 19.04 -46.75 -12.08
N GLU A 313 18.65 -47.99 -12.31
CA GLU A 313 18.30 -48.93 -11.24
C GLU A 313 19.55 -49.21 -10.41
N ASN A 314 19.52 -48.83 -9.13
CA ASN A 314 20.43 -49.37 -8.13
C ASN A 314 19.71 -49.53 -6.79
N LYS A 315 20.18 -50.50 -6.00
CA LYS A 315 19.62 -51.11 -4.77
C LYS A 315 19.25 -50.19 -3.59
N SER A 316 19.20 -48.88 -3.79
CA SER A 316 18.72 -47.90 -2.82
C SER A 316 17.65 -47.06 -3.50
N ASP A 317 16.51 -46.84 -2.83
CA ASP A 317 15.36 -46.04 -3.30
C ASP A 317 15.68 -44.53 -3.45
N LEU A 318 16.94 -44.19 -3.73
CA LEU A 318 17.47 -42.84 -3.88
C LEU A 318 17.62 -42.53 -5.37
N GLN A 319 17.20 -41.33 -5.78
CA GLN A 319 17.35 -40.85 -7.15
C GLN A 319 17.99 -39.47 -7.13
N ILE A 320 18.93 -39.23 -8.06
CA ILE A 320 19.51 -37.91 -8.28
C ILE A 320 18.81 -37.22 -9.46
N VAL A 321 18.27 -36.04 -9.20
CA VAL A 321 17.51 -35.24 -10.18
C VAL A 321 18.19 -33.89 -10.38
N ASP A 322 18.42 -33.54 -11.64
CA ASP A 322 18.86 -32.20 -12.02
C ASP A 322 17.80 -31.17 -11.66
N TYR A 323 18.08 -30.35 -10.64
CA TYR A 323 17.10 -29.39 -10.10
C TYR A 323 17.24 -28.00 -10.71
N SER A 324 18.46 -27.57 -11.02
CA SER A 324 18.75 -26.32 -11.72
C SER A 324 20.16 -26.35 -12.34
N GLU A 325 20.52 -25.33 -13.11
CA GLU A 325 21.88 -25.17 -13.68
C GLU A 325 23.02 -25.26 -12.64
N LYS A 326 22.72 -24.96 -11.37
CA LYS A 326 23.72 -24.95 -10.29
C LYS A 326 23.45 -25.93 -9.16
N ALA A 327 22.39 -26.74 -9.25
CA ALA A 327 22.01 -27.62 -8.16
C ALA A 327 21.41 -28.95 -8.63
N VAL A 328 21.73 -30.01 -7.88
CA VAL A 328 21.15 -31.34 -8.00
C VAL A 328 20.40 -31.69 -6.72
N ALA A 329 19.35 -32.50 -6.82
CA ALA A 329 18.54 -32.94 -5.69
C ALA A 329 18.58 -34.46 -5.58
N ILE A 330 18.79 -34.99 -4.36
CA ILE A 330 18.58 -36.40 -4.04
C ILE A 330 17.19 -36.55 -3.45
N ILE A 331 16.33 -37.33 -4.10
CA ILE A 331 14.95 -37.61 -3.71
C ILE A 331 14.78 -39.11 -3.45
N GLY A 332 13.72 -39.49 -2.71
CA GLY A 332 13.44 -40.88 -2.34
C GLY A 332 13.53 -41.14 -0.84
N ASN A 333 13.80 -42.38 -0.43
CA ASN A 333 13.88 -42.74 1.00
C ASN A 333 15.19 -42.25 1.66
N THR A 334 15.26 -40.95 1.92
CA THR A 334 16.47 -40.27 2.44
C THR A 334 16.61 -40.33 3.97
N ARG A 335 15.69 -41.01 4.68
CA ARG A 335 15.66 -41.03 6.16
C ARG A 335 16.88 -41.71 6.77
N ASP A 336 17.32 -42.82 6.18
CA ASP A 336 18.45 -43.60 6.69
C ASP A 336 19.81 -42.95 6.38
N TYR A 337 19.81 -41.93 5.51
CA TYR A 337 21.02 -41.28 5.01
C TYR A 337 21.19 -39.83 5.50
N VAL A 338 20.35 -39.34 6.41
CA VAL A 338 20.33 -37.94 6.86
C VAL A 338 21.70 -37.46 7.37
N ALA A 339 22.41 -38.30 8.13
CA ALA A 339 23.74 -37.94 8.65
C ALA A 339 24.75 -37.73 7.52
N LYS A 340 24.82 -38.68 6.58
CA LYS A 340 25.72 -38.64 5.41
C LYS A 340 25.37 -37.49 4.46
N LEU A 341 24.08 -37.23 4.24
CA LEU A 341 23.60 -36.13 3.38
C LEU A 341 23.94 -34.76 3.97
N LYS A 342 23.89 -34.61 5.31
CA LYS A 342 24.33 -33.38 5.99
C LYS A 342 25.84 -33.19 5.92
N GLU A 343 26.61 -34.26 6.12
CA GLU A 343 28.08 -34.25 6.03
C GLU A 343 28.55 -33.82 4.64
N LEU A 344 27.90 -34.32 3.59
CA LEU A 344 28.12 -33.93 2.19
C LEU A 344 27.56 -32.53 1.85
N GLY A 345 27.12 -31.76 2.86
CA GLY A 345 26.69 -30.37 2.74
C GLY A 345 25.29 -30.17 2.15
N GLY A 346 24.46 -31.22 2.15
CA GLY A 346 23.10 -31.18 1.64
C GLY A 346 22.18 -30.35 2.52
N ARG A 347 21.20 -29.69 1.90
CA ARG A 347 20.11 -29.01 2.61
C ARG A 347 18.77 -29.62 2.23
N PHE A 348 18.05 -30.14 3.21
CA PHE A 348 16.72 -30.70 2.99
C PHE A 348 15.71 -29.62 2.60
N ASN A 349 14.89 -29.91 1.58
CA ASN A 349 13.78 -29.09 1.15
C ASN A 349 12.57 -29.97 0.80
N GLY A 350 11.49 -29.84 1.59
CA GLY A 350 10.25 -30.61 1.39
C GLY A 350 9.33 -30.07 0.30
N LYS A 351 9.65 -28.93 -0.33
CA LYS A 351 8.81 -28.23 -1.32
C LYS A 351 9.43 -28.20 -2.73
N LEU A 352 10.33 -29.14 -3.03
CA LEU A 352 10.91 -29.23 -4.38
C LEU A 352 9.86 -29.73 -5.37
N LYS A 353 9.91 -29.20 -6.60
CA LYS A 353 9.01 -29.62 -7.69
C LYS A 353 9.17 -31.10 -8.08
N CYS A 354 10.34 -31.68 -7.83
CA CYS A 354 10.66 -33.08 -8.11
C CYS A 354 10.42 -34.02 -6.91
N GLY A 355 9.73 -33.57 -5.85
CA GLY A 355 9.50 -34.34 -4.63
C GLY A 355 10.48 -33.98 -3.51
N ALA A 356 10.06 -34.21 -2.26
CA ALA A 356 10.85 -33.84 -1.08
C ALA A 356 12.24 -34.50 -1.11
N GLY A 357 13.29 -33.72 -0.85
CA GLY A 357 14.66 -34.22 -0.98
C GLY A 357 15.73 -33.26 -0.49
N TRP A 358 16.99 -33.65 -0.72
CA TRP A 358 18.18 -32.93 -0.31
C TRP A 358 18.83 -32.23 -1.50
N VAL A 359 19.05 -30.92 -1.39
CA VAL A 359 19.63 -30.11 -2.46
C VAL A 359 21.13 -29.92 -2.23
N PHE A 360 21.90 -30.10 -3.29
CA PHE A 360 23.35 -29.94 -3.33
C PHE A 360 23.78 -29.03 -4.49
N SER A 361 24.99 -28.48 -4.42
CA SER A 361 25.61 -27.81 -5.56
C SER A 361 25.89 -28.81 -6.67
N LYS A 362 25.65 -28.43 -7.94
CA LYS A 362 25.89 -29.29 -9.11
C LYS A 362 27.35 -29.74 -9.23
N LYS A 363 28.30 -28.98 -8.67
CA LYS A 363 29.72 -29.37 -8.61
C LYS A 363 29.97 -30.66 -7.81
N ARG A 364 29.06 -31.02 -6.89
CA ARG A 364 29.16 -32.21 -6.04
C ARG A 364 28.43 -33.42 -6.61
N GLU A 365 27.83 -33.30 -7.80
CA GLU A 365 27.14 -34.43 -8.43
C GLU A 365 28.01 -35.70 -8.54
N PRO A 366 29.31 -35.63 -8.95
CA PRO A 366 30.15 -36.83 -9.03
C PRO A 366 30.35 -37.51 -7.67
N GLU A 367 30.61 -36.73 -6.62
CA GLU A 367 30.81 -37.22 -5.24
C GLU A 367 29.55 -37.90 -4.70
N LEU A 368 28.37 -37.36 -5.04
CA LEU A 368 27.09 -37.93 -4.62
C LEU A 368 26.79 -39.26 -5.33
N ARG A 369 27.09 -39.34 -6.62
CA ARG A 369 26.94 -40.57 -7.41
C ARG A 369 27.83 -41.69 -6.87
N GLU A 370 29.06 -41.37 -6.50
CA GLU A 370 29.98 -42.31 -5.86
C GLU A 370 29.49 -42.72 -4.46
N ALA A 371 29.13 -41.74 -3.61
CA ALA A 371 28.76 -41.97 -2.22
C ALA A 371 27.48 -42.80 -2.03
N PHE A 372 26.57 -42.79 -3.01
CA PHE A 372 25.29 -43.51 -2.97
C PHE A 372 25.14 -44.56 -4.07
N SER A 373 26.19 -44.77 -4.90
CA SER A 373 26.18 -45.70 -6.04
C SER A 373 25.03 -45.44 -7.04
N LEU A 374 24.87 -44.18 -7.48
CA LEU A 374 23.75 -43.66 -8.29
C LEU A 374 24.12 -43.16 -9.69
#